data_AF-A0A1H3DF79-F1
#
_entry.id   AF-A0A1H3DF79-F1
#
_cell.length_a   1.000
_cell.length_b   1.000
_cell.length_c   1.000
_cell.angle_alpha   90.00
_cell.angle_beta   90.00
_cell.angle_gamma   90.00
#
_symmetry.space_group_name_H-M   'P 1'
#
loop_
_entity.id
_entity.type
_entity.pdbx_description
1 polymer ?
#
loop_
_entity_poly.entity_id
_entity_poly.type
_entity_poly.pdbx_seq_one_letter_code
_entity_poly.pdbx_strand_id
1 'polypeptide(L)'
;LLLDHGGIWLLELNKFHADTIENEQQRWLKFFKDGEQLDADALPTWMQTDEMRQAMSTLKAFSEKDRAYHAYQARQNYLREQRGIQRHIDELKAEAEQARVREEQERAAKEAALKREAAALAELERLKAQLHGQQD
;
A
#
# COMPACT_ATOMS: atom_id res chain seq x y z
N LEU A 1 22.27 -12.72 -53.12
CA LEU A 1 22.57 -13.33 -51.81
C LEU A 1 21.78 -12.56 -50.76
N LEU A 2 20.96 -13.23 -49.94
CA LEU A 2 20.12 -12.59 -48.91
C LEU A 2 20.90 -12.19 -47.64
N LEU A 3 22.23 -12.35 -47.65
CA LEU A 3 23.12 -12.11 -46.51
C LEU A 3 23.84 -10.75 -46.55
N ASP A 4 23.69 -9.95 -47.61
CA ASP A 4 24.38 -8.66 -47.75
C ASP A 4 23.74 -7.50 -46.96
N HIS A 5 22.69 -7.76 -46.17
CA HIS A 5 21.87 -6.72 -45.53
C HIS A 5 21.66 -6.89 -44.02
N GLY A 6 22.40 -7.77 -43.35
CA GLY A 6 22.24 -7.94 -41.91
C GLY A 6 23.42 -8.62 -41.22
N GLY A 7 23.87 -8.02 -40.12
CA GLY A 7 24.89 -8.57 -39.23
C GLY A 7 24.50 -8.34 -37.76
N ILE A 8 25.07 -9.14 -36.87
CA ILE A 8 24.96 -8.91 -35.42
C ILE A 8 26.11 -7.99 -35.01
N TRP A 9 25.78 -6.88 -34.37
CA TRP A 9 26.75 -5.89 -33.92
C TRP A 9 26.74 -5.82 -32.40
N LEU A 10 27.92 -5.82 -31.78
CA LEU A 10 28.08 -5.51 -30.37
C LEU A 10 28.54 -4.05 -30.25
N LEU A 11 27.80 -3.25 -29.51
CA LEU A 11 27.99 -1.80 -29.42
C LEU A 11 28.11 -1.38 -27.96
N GLU A 12 29.12 -0.56 -27.65
CA GLU A 12 29.33 0.01 -26.32
C GLU A 12 28.81 1.45 -26.28
N LEU A 13 27.54 1.62 -25.88
CA LEU A 13 26.85 2.92 -25.92
C LEU A 13 27.51 3.98 -25.01
N ASN A 14 28.11 3.56 -23.90
CA ASN A 14 28.82 4.45 -22.98
C ASN A 14 30.07 5.10 -23.60
N LYS A 15 30.74 4.43 -24.55
CA LYS A 15 31.91 4.94 -25.26
C LYS A 15 31.56 5.81 -26.46
N PHE A 16 30.30 5.82 -26.89
CA PHE A 16 29.85 6.63 -28.02
C PHE A 16 29.68 8.10 -27.59
N HIS A 17 30.43 9.00 -28.22
CA HIS A 17 30.31 10.44 -28.04
C HIS A 17 30.30 11.10 -29.42
N ALA A 18 29.17 11.74 -29.75
CA ALA A 18 29.02 12.51 -30.98
C ALA A 18 28.16 13.74 -30.69
N ASP A 19 28.74 14.91 -30.99
CA ASP A 19 28.04 16.20 -30.90
C ASP A 19 27.13 16.40 -32.11
N THR A 20 27.60 15.98 -33.29
CA THR A 20 26.86 16.06 -34.56
C THR A 20 26.63 14.66 -35.13
N ILE A 21 25.49 14.45 -35.77
CA ILE A 21 25.15 13.20 -36.46
C ILE A 21 25.55 13.32 -37.93
N GLU A 22 26.50 12.50 -38.35
CA GLU A 22 27.03 12.47 -39.72
C GLU A 22 26.43 11.34 -40.56
N ASN A 23 25.96 10.27 -39.91
CA ASN A 23 25.41 9.10 -40.58
C ASN A 23 24.33 8.39 -39.77
N GLU A 24 23.66 7.42 -40.41
CA GLU A 24 22.56 6.68 -39.83
C GLU A 24 22.98 5.88 -38.58
N GLN A 25 24.15 5.24 -38.60
CA GLN A 25 24.65 4.46 -37.48
C GLN A 25 24.83 5.33 -36.23
N GLN A 26 25.42 6.52 -36.38
CA GLN A 26 25.56 7.48 -35.28
C GLN A 26 24.20 7.95 -34.77
N ARG A 27 23.21 8.12 -35.66
CA ARG A 27 21.84 8.48 -35.29
C ARG A 27 21.22 7.44 -34.37
N TRP A 28 21.29 6.17 -34.75
CA TRP A 28 20.78 5.06 -33.94
C TRP A 28 21.53 4.90 -32.63
N LEU A 29 22.87 5.03 -32.63
CA LEU A 29 23.66 4.99 -31.41
C LEU A 29 23.28 6.12 -30.44
N LYS A 30 23.07 7.34 -30.96
CA LYS A 30 22.63 8.48 -30.14
C LYS A 30 21.22 8.26 -29.62
N PHE A 31 20.30 7.73 -30.44
CA PHE A 31 18.96 7.38 -29.99
C PHE A 31 18.96 6.30 -28.90
N PHE A 32 19.72 5.23 -29.04
CA PHE A 32 19.80 4.19 -28.00
C PHE A 32 20.42 4.70 -26.70
N LYS A 33 21.33 5.68 -26.78
CA LYS A 33 21.97 6.28 -25.61
C LYS A 33 21.09 7.33 -24.92
N ASP A 34 20.49 8.23 -25.70
CA ASP A 34 19.86 9.45 -25.20
C ASP A 34 18.32 9.39 -25.25
N GLY A 35 17.74 8.32 -25.82
CA GLY A 35 16.32 8.22 -26.17
C GLY A 35 15.34 8.37 -25.00
N GLU A 36 15.74 7.97 -23.79
CA GLU A 36 14.93 8.15 -22.58
C GLU A 36 14.71 9.63 -22.23
N GLN A 37 15.66 10.50 -22.58
CA GLN A 37 15.66 11.93 -22.26
C GLN A 37 14.99 12.77 -23.36
N LEU A 38 14.64 12.17 -24.49
CA LEU A 38 14.03 12.85 -25.62
C LEU A 38 12.55 13.12 -25.36
N ASP A 39 12.13 14.34 -25.67
CA ASP A 39 10.72 14.68 -25.75
C ASP A 39 10.15 14.24 -27.11
N ALA A 40 9.17 13.35 -27.08
CA ALA A 40 8.51 12.85 -28.28
C ALA A 40 7.74 13.95 -29.04
N ASP A 41 7.31 15.01 -28.35
CA ASP A 41 6.54 16.10 -28.93
C ASP A 41 7.45 17.25 -29.43
N ALA A 42 8.73 17.23 -29.05
CA ALA A 42 9.75 18.23 -29.40
C ALA A 42 11.07 17.59 -29.84
N LEU A 43 11.02 16.69 -30.82
CA LEU A 43 12.19 15.95 -31.28
C LEU A 43 13.28 16.84 -31.91
N PRO A 44 14.58 16.65 -31.55
CA PRO A 44 15.70 17.34 -32.17
C PRO A 44 15.78 17.12 -33.68
N THR A 45 16.42 18.04 -34.41
CA THR A 45 16.54 17.97 -35.88
C THR A 45 17.08 16.63 -36.39
N TRP A 46 18.05 16.03 -35.69
CA TRP A 46 18.63 14.74 -36.08
C TRP A 46 17.68 13.54 -35.93
N MET A 47 16.54 13.70 -35.24
CA MET A 47 15.47 12.70 -35.07
C MET A 47 14.32 12.88 -36.08
N GLN A 48 14.36 13.89 -36.95
CA GLN A 48 13.20 14.27 -37.76
C GLN A 48 12.96 13.39 -39.00
N THR A 49 13.59 12.21 -39.09
CA THR A 49 13.28 11.22 -40.13
C THR A 49 12.10 10.34 -39.75
N ASP A 50 11.47 9.72 -40.73
CA ASP A 50 10.27 8.90 -40.52
C ASP A 50 10.57 7.69 -39.64
N GLU A 51 11.71 7.03 -39.85
CA GLU A 51 12.15 5.87 -39.08
C GLU A 51 12.39 6.22 -37.60
N MET A 52 13.00 7.38 -37.33
CA MET A 52 13.28 7.82 -35.97
C MET A 52 12.02 8.27 -35.24
N ARG A 53 11.08 8.92 -35.93
CA ARG A 53 9.76 9.24 -35.37
C ARG A 53 8.99 7.97 -35.01
N GLN A 54 9.04 6.95 -35.87
CA GLN A 54 8.44 5.64 -35.59
C GLN A 54 9.12 4.93 -34.41
N ALA A 55 10.45 4.98 -34.34
CA ALA A 55 11.21 4.43 -33.21
C ALA A 55 10.84 5.11 -31.89
N MET A 56 10.75 6.45 -31.88
CA MET A 56 10.33 7.22 -30.71
C MET A 56 8.89 6.92 -30.31
N SER A 57 7.97 6.80 -31.28
CA SER A 57 6.58 6.41 -31.01
C SER A 57 6.49 5.04 -30.34
N THR A 58 7.31 4.10 -30.77
CA THR A 58 7.40 2.77 -30.16
C THR A 58 7.91 2.86 -28.72
N LEU A 59 9.00 3.61 -28.51
CA LEU A 59 9.60 3.82 -27.18
C LEU A 59 8.61 4.49 -26.21
N LYS A 60 7.90 5.53 -26.66
CA LYS A 60 6.85 6.22 -25.90
C LYS A 60 5.75 5.25 -25.47
N ALA A 61 5.24 4.43 -26.39
CA ALA A 61 4.20 3.46 -26.08
C ALA A 61 4.64 2.41 -25.04
N PHE A 62 5.91 1.98 -25.05
CA PHE A 62 6.45 1.09 -24.01
C PHE A 62 6.55 1.80 -22.65
N SER A 63 7.08 3.02 -22.62
CA SER A 63 7.21 3.82 -21.39
C SER A 63 5.84 4.12 -20.75
N GLU A 64 4.85 4.50 -21.55
CA GLU A 64 3.49 4.77 -21.08
C GLU A 64 2.81 3.53 -20.50
N LYS A 65 3.00 2.36 -21.15
CA LYS A 65 2.48 1.08 -20.62
C LYS A 65 3.11 0.72 -19.28
N ASP A 66 4.42 0.90 -19.14
CA ASP A 66 5.14 0.61 -17.90
C ASP A 66 4.69 1.54 -16.76
N ARG A 67 4.58 2.84 -17.05
CA ARG A 67 4.07 3.82 -16.09
C ARG A 67 2.62 3.53 -15.69
N ALA A 68 1.77 3.16 -16.64
CA ALA A 68 0.38 2.78 -16.37
C ALA A 68 0.29 1.50 -15.52
N TYR A 69 1.17 0.52 -15.78
CA TYR A 69 1.28 -0.70 -15.01
C TYR A 69 1.68 -0.42 -13.55
N HIS A 70 2.73 0.40 -13.34
CA HIS A 70 3.14 0.81 -12.00
C HIS A 70 2.06 1.60 -11.25
N ALA A 71 1.35 2.51 -11.92
CA ALA A 71 0.24 3.24 -11.31
C ALA A 71 -0.92 2.31 -10.90
N TYR A 72 -1.21 1.29 -11.71
CA TYR A 72 -2.18 0.27 -11.36
C TYR A 72 -1.73 -0.56 -10.15
N GLN A 73 -0.48 -1.03 -10.14
CA GLN A 73 0.08 -1.82 -9.05
C GLN A 73 0.09 -1.04 -7.73
N ALA A 74 0.48 0.24 -7.77
CA ALA A 74 0.46 1.12 -6.60
C ALA A 74 -0.95 1.25 -6.01
N ARG A 75 -1.98 1.40 -6.85
CA ARG A 75 -3.39 1.43 -6.40
C ARG A 75 -3.81 0.12 -5.73
N GLN A 76 -3.44 -1.02 -6.30
CA GLN A 76 -3.78 -2.32 -5.71
C GLN A 76 -3.10 -2.53 -4.35
N ASN A 77 -1.83 -2.14 -4.22
CA ASN A 77 -1.10 -2.20 -2.95
C ASN A 77 -1.74 -1.30 -1.90
N TYR A 78 -2.05 -0.05 -2.25
CA TYR A 78 -2.74 0.88 -1.36
C TYR A 78 -4.06 0.32 -0.83
N LEU A 79 -4.91 -0.25 -1.70
CA LEU A 79 -6.18 -0.86 -1.29
C LEU A 79 -5.97 -2.05 -0.34
N ARG A 80 -4.92 -2.85 -0.56
CA ARG A 80 -4.59 -3.98 0.32
C ARG A 80 -4.15 -3.47 1.70
N GLU A 81 -3.28 -2.48 1.76
CA GLU A 81 -2.82 -1.87 3.00
C GLU A 81 -3.97 -1.22 3.77
N GLN A 82 -4.81 -0.43 3.08
CA GLN A 82 -5.97 0.22 3.69
C GLN A 82 -6.94 -0.79 4.32
N ARG A 83 -7.20 -1.92 3.65
CA ARG A 83 -8.02 -3.01 4.22
C ARG A 83 -7.35 -3.70 5.41
N GLY A 84 -6.02 -3.79 5.42
CA GLY A 84 -5.27 -4.29 6.57
C GLY A 84 -5.45 -3.39 7.79
N ILE A 85 -5.23 -2.09 7.59
CA ILE A 85 -5.41 -1.07 8.64
C ILE A 85 -6.85 -1.08 9.17
N GLN A 86 -7.85 -1.13 8.28
CA GLN A 86 -9.25 -1.13 8.69
C GLN A 86 -9.60 -2.34 9.56
N ARG A 87 -9.18 -3.54 9.15
CA ARG A 87 -9.39 -4.77 9.94
C ARG A 87 -8.75 -4.67 11.32
N HIS A 88 -7.53 -4.17 11.39
CA HIS A 88 -6.84 -4.00 12.67
C HIS A 88 -7.56 -3.00 13.59
N ILE A 89 -8.07 -1.89 13.04
CA ILE A 89 -8.88 -0.94 13.81
C ILE A 89 -10.16 -1.59 14.33
N ASP A 90 -10.82 -2.40 13.50
CA ASP A 90 -12.07 -3.07 13.88
C ASP A 90 -11.83 -4.14 14.96
N GLU A 91 -10.72 -4.87 14.88
CA GLU A 91 -10.26 -5.82 15.92
C GLU A 91 -10.02 -5.10 17.25
N LEU A 92 -9.24 -4.00 17.23
CA LEU A 92 -8.97 -3.21 18.44
C LEU A 92 -10.24 -2.64 19.07
N LYS A 93 -11.21 -2.20 18.25
CA LYS A 93 -12.51 -1.73 18.75
C LYS A 93 -13.31 -2.86 19.38
N ALA A 94 -13.33 -4.03 18.77
CA ALA A 94 -14.02 -5.19 19.32
C ALA A 94 -13.42 -5.64 20.66
N GLU A 95 -12.10 -5.66 20.76
CA GLU A 95 -11.39 -5.97 22.01
C GLU A 95 -11.68 -4.94 23.11
N ALA A 96 -11.64 -3.65 22.78
CA ALA A 96 -11.96 -2.58 23.72
C ALA A 96 -13.41 -2.67 24.24
N GLU A 97 -14.36 -2.98 23.35
CA GLU A 97 -15.75 -3.16 23.74
C GLU A 97 -15.94 -4.38 24.64
N GLN A 98 -15.31 -5.52 24.29
CA GLN A 98 -15.35 -6.71 25.14
C GLN A 98 -14.74 -6.46 26.52
N ALA A 99 -13.64 -5.70 26.61
CA ALA A 99 -13.03 -5.34 27.87
C ALA A 99 -13.97 -4.48 28.73
N ARG A 100 -14.67 -3.51 28.12
CA ARG A 100 -15.66 -2.68 28.80
C ARG A 100 -16.83 -3.48 29.34
N VAL A 101 -17.38 -4.38 28.53
CA VAL A 101 -18.48 -5.27 28.94
C VAL A 101 -18.05 -6.17 30.10
N ARG A 102 -16.83 -6.72 30.07
CA ARG A 102 -16.30 -7.53 31.19
C ARG A 102 -16.16 -6.70 32.46
N GLU A 103 -15.62 -5.49 32.37
CA GLU A 103 -15.46 -4.60 33.53
C GLU A 103 -16.83 -4.22 34.13
N GLU A 104 -17.82 -3.94 33.29
CA GLU A 104 -19.19 -3.64 33.74
C GLU A 104 -19.83 -4.85 34.43
N GLN A 105 -19.68 -6.05 33.86
CA GLN A 105 -20.17 -7.29 34.47
C GLN A 105 -19.50 -7.56 35.82
N GLU A 106 -18.19 -7.34 35.93
CA GLU A 106 -17.47 -7.48 37.21
C GLU A 106 -17.95 -6.48 38.26
N ARG A 107 -18.18 -5.22 37.87
CA ARG A 107 -18.72 -4.19 38.77
C ARG A 107 -20.12 -4.56 39.25
N ALA A 108 -21.01 -4.97 38.33
CA ALA A 108 -22.35 -5.42 38.66
C ALA A 108 -22.35 -6.64 39.59
N ALA A 109 -21.45 -7.61 39.35
CA ALA A 109 -21.31 -8.79 40.20
C ALA A 109 -20.84 -8.44 41.61
N LYS A 110 -19.85 -7.53 41.75
CA LYS A 110 -19.39 -7.03 43.04
C LYS A 110 -20.49 -6.29 43.80
N GLU A 111 -21.25 -5.43 43.12
CA GLU A 111 -22.34 -4.69 43.73
C GLU A 111 -23.48 -5.62 44.20
N ALA A 112 -23.82 -6.62 43.39
CA ALA A 112 -24.80 -7.64 43.75
C ALA A 112 -24.35 -8.48 44.97
N ALA A 113 -23.06 -8.82 45.06
CA ALA A 113 -22.49 -9.52 46.21
C ALA A 113 -22.59 -8.67 47.49
N LEU A 114 -22.20 -7.39 47.43
CA LEU A 114 -22.31 -6.48 48.57
C LEU A 114 -23.75 -6.30 49.05
N LYS A 115 -24.72 -6.19 48.12
CA LYS A 115 -26.15 -6.12 48.48
C LYS A 115 -26.65 -7.39 49.17
N ARG A 116 -26.22 -8.57 48.72
CA ARG A 116 -26.56 -9.85 49.36
C ARG A 116 -25.96 -9.97 50.76
N GLU A 117 -24.71 -9.58 50.93
CA GLU A 117 -24.03 -9.59 52.23
C GLU A 117 -24.71 -8.64 53.22
N ALA A 118 -25.02 -7.41 52.79
CA ALA A 118 -25.75 -6.45 53.61
C ALA A 118 -27.14 -6.96 54.02
N ALA A 119 -27.87 -7.60 53.11
CA ALA A 119 -29.18 -8.19 53.41
C ALA A 119 -29.07 -9.34 54.42
N ALA A 120 -28.08 -10.22 54.28
CA ALA A 120 -27.83 -11.31 55.21
C ALA A 120 -27.45 -10.81 56.62
N LEU A 121 -26.64 -9.75 56.71
CA LEU A 121 -26.30 -9.12 57.99
C LEU A 121 -27.54 -8.51 58.66
N ALA A 122 -28.39 -7.80 57.90
CA ALA A 122 -29.63 -7.24 58.43
C ALA A 122 -30.60 -8.33 58.93
N GLU A 123 -30.67 -9.47 58.24
CA GLU A 123 -31.48 -10.61 58.67
C GLU A 123 -30.94 -11.24 59.96
N LEU A 124 -29.62 -11.39 60.08
CA LEU A 124 -28.97 -11.87 61.31
C LEU A 124 -29.24 -10.93 62.50
N GLU A 125 -29.17 -9.61 62.30
CA GLU A 125 -29.50 -8.63 63.35
C GLU A 125 -30.96 -8.74 63.78
N ARG A 126 -31.89 -8.87 62.82
CA ARG A 126 -33.31 -9.07 63.12
C ARG A 126 -33.56 -10.33 63.94
N LEU A 127 -32.92 -11.45 63.58
CA LEU A 127 -33.03 -12.71 64.31
C LEU A 127 -32.45 -12.60 65.71
N LYS A 128 -31.30 -11.93 65.88
CA LYS A 128 -30.72 -11.67 67.21
C LYS A 128 -31.65 -10.83 68.09
N ALA A 129 -32.30 -9.81 67.54
CA ALA A 129 -33.23 -8.97 68.28
C ALA A 129 -34.48 -9.76 68.74
N GLN A 130 -35.00 -10.65 67.89
CA GLN A 130 -36.12 -11.54 68.27
C GLN A 130 -35.74 -12.53 69.38
N LEU A 131 -34.52 -13.06 69.36
CA LEU A 131 -34.02 -13.96 70.39
C LEU A 131 -33.83 -13.26 71.75
N HIS A 132 -33.33 -12.03 71.77
CA HIS A 132 -33.18 -11.27 73.02
C HIS A 132 -34.55 -10.85 73.59
N GLY A 133 -35.52 -10.47 72.75
CA GLY A 133 -36.88 -10.14 73.20
C GLY A 133 -37.72 -11.33 73.66
N GLN A 134 -37.22 -12.57 73.55
CA GLN A 134 -37.85 -13.78 74.11
C GLN A 134 -37.22 -14.21 75.45
N GLN A 135 -36.18 -13.51 75.92
CA GLN A 135 -35.45 -13.83 77.15
C GLN A 135 -35.71 -12.84 78.31
N ASP A 136 -36.50 -11.79 78.08
CA ASP A 136 -37.06 -10.87 79.08
C ASP A 136 -38.55 -11.18 79.34
#